data_AF-A0A087T8A2-F1
#
_entry.id   AF-A0A087T8A2-F1
#
_cell.length_a   1.000
_cell.length_b   1.000
_cell.length_c   1.000
_cell.angle_alpha   90.00
_cell.angle_beta   90.00
_cell.angle_gamma   90.00
#
_symmetry.space_group_name_H-M   'P 1'
#
loop_
_entity.id
_entity.type
_entity.pdbx_description
1 polymer ?
#
loop_
_entity_poly.entity_id
_entity_poly.type
_entity_poly.pdbx_seq_one_letter_code
_entity_poly.pdbx_strand_id
1 'polypeptide(L)'
;MAGRGRGRGRGAFNKALGLSPEDVPPPLGQPPPTFPALQFKPVPLVTGKKILYTLTLKQEIRSSFKESGYSIPPVTVKKDIERYTDKYQPVHAADQIVWDKAFFPKELFDEPKKKKRKVMKKQAKTEAVVEKLKLLEAKEETEEEEEEKEEEAENEEEYDEEELEEV
;
A
#
# COMPACT_ATOMS: atom_id res chain seq x y z
N MET A 1 -29.72 61.03 11.43
CA MET A 1 -29.80 60.56 12.84
C MET A 1 -29.25 59.14 12.92
N ALA A 2 -28.48 58.68 13.89
CA ALA A 2 -27.62 59.24 14.92
C ALA A 2 -26.77 58.01 15.34
N GLY A 3 -25.45 58.15 15.33
CA GLY A 3 -24.51 57.02 15.43
C GLY A 3 -24.68 56.18 16.71
N ARG A 4 -24.70 54.86 16.56
CA ARG A 4 -24.48 53.92 17.68
C ARG A 4 -23.01 53.53 17.72
N GLY A 5 -22.25 54.39 18.39
CA GLY A 5 -20.83 54.21 18.64
C GLY A 5 -20.53 53.05 19.59
N ARG A 6 -19.56 52.24 19.19
CA ARG A 6 -18.36 51.90 19.98
C ARG A 6 -18.60 51.72 21.49
N GLY A 7 -19.31 50.67 21.86
CA GLY A 7 -19.27 50.13 23.22
C GLY A 7 -18.00 49.31 23.41
N ARG A 8 -16.89 49.95 23.81
CA ARG A 8 -15.75 49.26 24.44
C ARG A 8 -16.30 48.53 25.66
N GLY A 9 -16.60 47.24 25.52
CA GLY A 9 -17.08 46.40 26.62
C GLY A 9 -16.02 46.36 27.72
N ARG A 10 -16.14 47.25 28.71
CA ARG A 10 -15.50 47.07 30.01
C ARG A 10 -16.11 45.79 30.58
N GLY A 11 -15.42 44.67 30.46
CA GLY A 11 -15.79 43.46 31.20
C GLY A 11 -15.92 43.84 32.67
N ALA A 12 -17.08 43.59 33.27
CA ALA A 12 -17.37 43.98 34.66
C ALA A 12 -16.36 43.40 35.67
N PHE A 13 -15.64 42.34 35.26
CA PHE A 13 -14.57 41.70 36.01
C PHE A 13 -13.28 42.53 36.15
N ASN A 14 -13.00 43.49 35.26
CA ASN A 14 -11.69 44.17 35.26
C ASN A 14 -11.46 45.03 36.51
N LYS A 15 -12.52 45.66 37.05
CA LYS A 15 -12.44 46.47 38.28
C LYS A 15 -12.25 45.62 39.54
N ALA A 16 -12.78 44.40 39.57
CA ALA A 16 -12.59 43.47 40.69
C ALA A 16 -11.18 42.86 40.70
N LEU A 17 -10.58 42.71 39.52
CA LEU A 17 -9.19 42.28 39.33
C LEU A 17 -8.16 43.41 39.51
N GLY A 18 -8.60 44.63 39.82
CA GLY A 18 -7.74 45.80 40.02
C GLY A 18 -7.11 46.35 38.73
N LEU A 19 -7.59 45.96 37.55
CA LEU A 19 -7.06 46.40 36.26
C LEU A 19 -7.70 47.73 35.85
N SER A 20 -6.87 48.75 35.64
CA SER A 20 -7.32 49.98 35.01
C SER A 20 -7.53 49.76 33.51
N PRO A 21 -8.30 50.62 32.82
CA PRO A 21 -8.48 50.54 31.36
C PRO A 21 -7.18 50.62 30.55
N GLU A 22 -6.10 51.12 31.15
CA GLU A 22 -4.77 51.22 30.54
C GLU A 22 -3.94 49.94 30.72
N ASP A 23 -4.28 49.11 31.70
CA ASP A 23 -3.57 47.85 32.01
C ASP A 23 -4.06 46.66 31.18
N VAL A 24 -5.07 46.86 30.32
CA VAL A 24 -5.60 45.79 29.48
C VAL A 24 -4.63 45.54 28.31
N PRO A 25 -4.03 44.34 28.20
CA PRO A 25 -3.08 44.06 27.13
C PRO A 25 -3.77 44.15 25.77
N PRO A 26 -3.05 44.59 24.72
CA PRO A 26 -3.60 44.68 23.39
C PRO A 26 -4.00 43.30 22.86
N PRO A 27 -5.05 43.20 22.03
CA PRO A 27 -5.44 41.94 21.41
C PRO A 27 -4.31 41.47 20.48
N LEU A 28 -3.86 40.22 20.67
CA LEU A 28 -2.86 39.59 19.81
C LEU A 28 -3.49 39.27 18.44
N GLY A 29 -2.97 39.88 17.37
CA GLY A 29 -3.51 39.71 16.01
C GLY A 29 -3.12 38.41 15.32
N GLN A 30 -2.12 37.71 15.85
CA GLN A 30 -1.63 36.44 15.31
C GLN A 30 -1.27 35.50 16.48
N PRO A 31 -1.51 34.18 16.37
CA PRO A 31 -0.98 33.24 17.33
C PRO A 31 0.55 33.32 17.40
N PRO A 32 1.16 33.04 18.56
CA PRO A 32 2.60 33.00 18.69
C PRO A 32 3.20 31.94 17.72
N PRO A 33 4.44 32.15 17.26
CA PRO A 33 5.09 31.22 16.35
C PRO A 33 5.34 29.87 17.03
N THR A 34 5.32 28.77 16.25
CA THR A 34 5.58 27.40 16.73
C THR A 34 6.95 27.25 17.41
N PHE A 35 7.94 28.03 16.96
CA PHE A 35 9.30 28.02 17.51
C PHE A 35 9.70 29.43 17.94
N PRO A 36 9.48 29.81 19.22
CA PRO A 36 9.92 31.10 19.74
C PRO A 36 11.45 31.16 19.82
N ALA A 37 12.02 32.36 19.68
CA ALA A 37 13.46 32.55 19.78
C ALA A 37 13.96 32.28 21.21
N LEU A 38 14.91 31.36 21.34
CA LEU A 38 15.54 31.02 22.61
C LEU A 38 16.69 31.99 22.92
N GLN A 39 16.80 32.41 24.18
CA GLN A 39 17.90 33.27 24.64
C GLN A 39 19.24 32.53 24.71
N PHE A 40 19.21 31.21 24.94
CA PHE A 40 20.41 30.39 25.12
C PHE A 40 20.48 29.26 24.09
N LYS A 41 21.69 28.97 23.64
CA LYS A 41 21.99 27.85 22.74
C LYS A 41 22.43 26.62 23.56
N PRO A 42 22.18 25.40 23.07
CA PRO A 42 22.67 24.20 23.73
C PRO A 42 24.20 24.14 23.78
N VAL A 43 24.72 23.42 24.78
CA VAL A 43 26.17 23.21 24.98
C VAL A 43 26.76 22.43 23.79
N PRO A 44 27.94 22.82 23.26
CA PRO A 44 28.59 22.09 22.18
C PRO A 44 28.96 20.66 22.59
N LEU A 45 28.98 19.75 21.62
CA LEU A 45 29.29 18.35 21.86
C LEU A 45 30.74 18.17 22.34
N VAL A 46 30.94 17.32 23.34
CA VAL A 46 32.27 16.98 23.85
C VAL A 46 33.03 16.17 22.80
N THR A 47 34.21 16.64 22.42
CA THR A 47 35.09 15.97 21.46
C THR A 47 36.22 15.25 22.19
N GLY A 48 36.39 13.96 21.90
CA GLY A 48 37.46 13.16 22.52
C GLY A 48 37.53 11.74 21.95
N LYS A 49 38.72 11.13 21.97
CA LYS A 49 38.96 9.79 21.41
C LYS A 49 38.03 8.72 21.98
N LYS A 50 37.79 8.75 23.30
CA LYS A 50 36.87 7.82 23.99
C LYS A 50 35.44 7.94 23.47
N ILE A 51 34.95 9.17 23.28
CA ILE A 51 33.59 9.44 22.81
C ILE A 51 33.42 9.01 21.36
N LEU A 52 34.41 9.28 20.51
CA LEU A 52 34.42 8.83 19.12
C LEU A 52 34.39 7.30 19.03
N TYR A 53 35.16 6.61 19.86
CA TYR A 53 35.13 5.15 19.94
C TYR A 53 33.75 4.61 20.38
N THR A 54 33.13 5.21 21.40
CA THR A 54 31.78 4.81 21.81
C THR A 54 30.75 5.10 20.71
N LEU A 55 30.93 6.18 19.95
CA LEU A 55 30.07 6.52 18.81
C LEU A 55 30.18 5.48 17.69
N THR A 56 31.39 5.07 17.31
CA THR A 56 31.60 4.03 16.28
C THR A 56 31.01 2.71 16.74
N LEU A 57 31.30 2.31 17.98
CA LEU A 57 30.73 1.10 18.58
C LEU A 57 29.20 1.14 18.58
N LYS A 58 28.58 2.26 18.93
CA LYS A 58 27.13 2.43 18.88
C LYS A 58 26.56 2.21 17.47
N GLN A 59 27.27 2.67 16.45
CA GLN A 59 26.86 2.48 15.05
C GLN A 59 26.98 1.02 14.64
N GLU A 60 28.09 0.36 14.97
CA GLU A 60 28.31 -1.07 14.71
C GLU A 60 27.24 -1.93 15.37
N ILE A 61 26.93 -1.66 16.64
CA ILE A 61 25.88 -2.37 17.38
C ILE A 61 24.53 -2.22 16.66
N ARG A 62 24.19 -1.03 16.17
CA ARG A 62 22.94 -0.81 15.44
C ARG A 62 22.85 -1.65 14.17
N SER A 63 23.96 -1.79 13.43
CA SER A 63 24.01 -2.65 12.24
C SER A 63 23.90 -4.12 12.63
N SER A 64 24.66 -4.56 13.65
CA SER A 64 24.63 -5.94 14.12
C SER A 64 23.25 -6.39 14.59
N PHE A 65 22.49 -5.53 15.30
CA PHE A 65 21.15 -5.88 15.75
C PHE A 65 20.17 -6.01 14.59
N LYS A 66 20.29 -5.18 13.54
CA LYS A 66 19.45 -5.28 12.35
C LYS A 66 19.71 -6.55 11.54
N GLU A 67 20.97 -6.98 11.49
CA GLU A 67 21.37 -8.20 10.79
C GLU A 67 21.12 -9.46 11.64
N SER A 68 20.99 -9.30 12.95
CA SER A 68 20.65 -10.40 13.85
C SER A 68 19.26 -10.96 13.54
N GLY A 69 19.09 -12.28 13.70
CA GLY A 69 17.76 -12.89 13.53
C GLY A 69 16.72 -12.44 14.58
N TYR A 70 17.13 -11.76 15.64
CA TYR A 70 16.20 -11.20 16.63
C TYR A 70 15.49 -9.93 16.15
N SER A 71 15.95 -9.32 15.05
CA SER A 71 15.27 -8.21 14.40
C SER A 71 14.13 -8.74 13.52
N ILE A 72 12.91 -8.77 14.05
CA ILE A 72 11.73 -9.24 13.32
C ILE A 72 11.19 -8.10 12.44
N PRO A 73 11.26 -8.19 11.09
CA PRO A 73 10.69 -7.20 10.21
C PRO A 73 9.15 -7.27 10.26
N PRO A 74 8.45 -6.17 9.91
CA PRO A 74 7.01 -6.24 9.75
C PRO A 74 6.64 -7.27 8.68
N VAL A 75 5.53 -7.99 8.89
CA VAL A 75 5.04 -9.00 7.96
C VAL A 75 4.81 -8.36 6.60
N THR A 76 5.56 -8.81 5.59
CA THR A 76 5.36 -8.36 4.21
C THR A 76 4.04 -8.94 3.71
N VAL A 77 3.13 -8.05 3.27
CA VAL A 77 1.89 -8.48 2.62
C VAL A 77 2.26 -9.21 1.34
N LYS A 78 1.49 -10.26 1.00
CA LYS A 78 1.69 -11.04 -0.22
C LYS A 78 1.72 -10.07 -1.42
N LYS A 79 2.76 -10.19 -2.25
CA LYS A 79 2.89 -9.43 -3.49
C LYS A 79 1.77 -9.84 -4.45
N ASP A 80 1.33 -8.92 -5.30
CA ASP A 80 0.22 -9.13 -6.24
C ASP A 80 0.50 -10.24 -7.28
N ILE A 81 1.79 -10.49 -7.58
CA ILE A 81 2.23 -11.42 -8.62
C ILE A 81 3.36 -12.29 -8.05
N GLU A 82 3.25 -13.61 -8.27
CA GLU A 82 4.31 -14.56 -7.99
C GLU A 82 5.41 -14.43 -9.05
N ARG A 83 6.65 -14.17 -8.61
CA ARG A 83 7.80 -14.00 -9.51
C ARG A 83 8.80 -15.12 -9.30
N TYR A 84 9.35 -15.66 -10.38
CA TYR A 84 10.42 -16.67 -10.30
C TYR A 84 11.66 -16.16 -9.53
N THR A 85 11.87 -14.85 -9.51
CA THR A 85 12.93 -14.19 -8.73
C THR A 85 12.83 -14.45 -7.24
N ASP A 86 11.63 -14.70 -6.71
CA ASP A 86 11.42 -14.89 -5.28
C ASP A 86 12.06 -16.19 -4.78
N LYS A 87 12.28 -17.18 -5.66
CA LYS A 87 12.98 -18.43 -5.35
C LYS A 87 14.42 -18.23 -4.88
N TYR A 88 15.06 -17.12 -5.31
CA TYR A 88 16.44 -16.80 -4.97
C TYR A 88 16.56 -15.68 -3.93
N GLN A 89 15.43 -15.23 -3.36
CA GLN A 89 15.50 -14.27 -2.26
C GLN A 89 16.10 -14.95 -1.03
N PRO A 90 17.06 -14.31 -0.35
CA PRO A 90 17.67 -14.87 0.85
C PRO A 90 16.60 -15.01 1.94
N VAL A 91 16.62 -16.16 2.63
CA VAL A 91 15.78 -16.40 3.80
C VAL A 91 16.16 -15.42 4.90
N HIS A 92 15.18 -14.81 5.55
CA HIS A 92 15.43 -13.84 6.61
C HIS A 92 16.16 -14.49 7.78
N ALA A 93 17.12 -13.78 8.41
CA ALA A 93 17.91 -14.32 9.52
C ALA A 93 17.04 -14.78 10.71
N ALA A 94 15.88 -14.14 10.91
CA ALA A 94 14.91 -14.53 11.93
C ALA A 94 14.34 -15.93 11.73
N ASP A 95 14.17 -16.38 10.49
CA ASP A 95 13.62 -17.71 10.18
C ASP A 95 14.63 -18.83 10.45
N GLN A 96 15.90 -18.48 10.65
CA GLN A 96 16.99 -19.41 10.91
C GLN A 96 17.23 -19.65 12.41
N ILE A 97 16.58 -18.87 13.29
CA ILE A 97 16.75 -19.04 14.75
C ILE A 97 16.02 -20.28 15.23
N VAL A 98 16.77 -21.19 15.85
CA VAL A 98 16.22 -22.36 16.55
C VAL A 98 15.98 -22.00 18.01
N TRP A 99 14.70 -22.03 18.42
CA TRP A 99 14.29 -21.76 19.80
C TRP A 99 14.20 -23.06 20.61
N ASP A 100 14.76 -23.06 21.80
CA ASP A 100 14.58 -24.17 22.74
C ASP A 100 13.20 -24.06 23.41
N LYS A 101 12.28 -24.93 22.99
CA LYS A 101 10.87 -24.92 23.39
C LYS A 101 10.65 -25.24 24.86
N ALA A 102 11.64 -25.82 25.55
CA ALA A 102 11.51 -26.16 26.97
C ALA A 102 11.39 -24.93 27.86
N PHE A 103 11.98 -23.80 27.45
CA PHE A 103 12.00 -22.56 28.23
C PHE A 103 10.78 -21.66 28.02
N PHE A 104 9.95 -21.94 27.02
CA PHE A 104 8.81 -21.08 26.68
C PHE A 104 7.48 -21.79 26.95
N PRO A 105 6.41 -21.03 27.23
CA PRO A 105 5.06 -21.58 27.27
C PRO A 105 4.68 -22.26 25.96
N LYS A 106 3.92 -23.36 26.04
CA LYS A 106 3.50 -24.16 24.88
C LYS A 106 2.67 -23.34 23.87
N GLU A 107 1.87 -22.39 24.37
CA GLU A 107 0.99 -21.53 23.58
C GLU A 107 1.72 -20.69 22.53
N LEU A 108 3.02 -20.44 22.68
CA LEU A 108 3.79 -19.66 21.72
C LEU A 108 4.07 -20.43 20.43
N PHE A 109 4.12 -21.76 20.49
CA PHE A 109 4.45 -22.62 19.35
C PHE A 109 3.25 -23.40 18.80
N ASP A 110 2.16 -23.46 19.54
CA ASP A 110 0.94 -24.10 19.08
C ASP A 110 0.20 -23.15 18.13
N GLU A 111 0.26 -23.43 16.83
CA GLU A 111 -0.58 -22.70 15.88
C GLU A 111 -2.06 -22.93 16.23
N PRO A 112 -2.90 -21.88 16.32
CA PRO A 112 -4.33 -22.07 16.50
C PRO A 112 -4.81 -22.87 15.29
N LYS A 113 -5.27 -24.11 15.52
CA LYS A 113 -5.81 -24.99 14.48
C LYS A 113 -6.91 -24.24 13.74
N LYS A 114 -6.57 -23.61 12.62
CA LYS A 114 -7.55 -22.96 11.74
C LYS A 114 -8.50 -24.07 11.34
N LYS A 115 -9.74 -24.02 11.82
CA LYS A 115 -10.80 -24.94 11.39
C LYS A 115 -10.84 -24.82 9.87
N LYS A 116 -10.30 -25.82 9.15
CA LYS A 116 -10.37 -25.85 7.69
C LYS A 116 -11.84 -25.79 7.36
N ARG A 117 -12.33 -24.63 6.89
CA ARG A 117 -13.64 -24.57 6.25
C ARG A 117 -13.55 -25.58 5.13
N LYS A 118 -14.34 -26.65 5.19
CA LYS A 118 -14.50 -27.57 4.08
C LYS A 118 -15.04 -26.73 2.94
N VAL A 119 -14.16 -26.25 2.06
CA VAL A 119 -14.57 -25.77 0.76
C VAL A 119 -15.13 -27.02 0.09
N MET A 120 -16.45 -27.15 0.04
CA MET A 120 -17.06 -28.08 -0.91
C MET A 120 -16.52 -27.66 -2.26
N LYS A 121 -15.60 -28.46 -2.81
CA LYS A 121 -15.26 -28.35 -4.21
C LYS A 121 -16.59 -28.54 -4.94
N LYS A 122 -17.16 -27.47 -5.50
CA LYS A 122 -18.20 -27.64 -6.51
C LYS A 122 -17.53 -28.47 -7.59
N GLN A 123 -17.92 -29.73 -7.71
CA GLN A 123 -17.56 -30.53 -8.87
C GLN A 123 -18.09 -29.73 -10.06
N ALA A 124 -17.18 -29.18 -10.87
CA ALA A 124 -17.58 -28.63 -12.15
C ALA A 124 -18.22 -29.80 -12.90
N LYS A 125 -19.49 -29.66 -13.27
CA LYS A 125 -20.16 -30.64 -14.12
C LYS A 125 -19.46 -30.57 -15.48
N THR A 126 -18.47 -31.43 -15.69
CA THR A 126 -17.68 -31.51 -16.92
C THR A 126 -18.58 -31.80 -18.13
N GLU A 127 -19.64 -32.58 -17.91
CA GLU A 127 -20.65 -32.93 -18.93
C GLU A 127 -21.32 -31.69 -19.55
N ALA A 128 -21.71 -30.71 -18.72
CA ALA A 128 -22.34 -29.47 -19.20
C ALA A 128 -21.38 -28.53 -19.95
N VAL A 129 -20.06 -28.73 -19.80
CA VAL A 129 -19.05 -27.98 -20.56
C VAL A 129 -18.82 -28.66 -21.91
N VAL A 130 -18.74 -29.99 -21.93
CA VAL A 130 -18.55 -30.77 -23.17
C VAL A 130 -19.73 -30.59 -24.12
N GLU A 131 -20.97 -30.59 -23.63
CA GLU A 131 -22.16 -30.34 -24.45
C GLU A 131 -22.17 -28.93 -25.05
N LYS A 132 -21.73 -27.92 -24.27
CA LYS A 132 -21.62 -26.54 -24.77
C LYS A 132 -20.53 -26.38 -25.83
N LEU A 133 -19.41 -27.09 -25.69
CA LEU A 133 -18.34 -27.07 -26.69
C LEU A 133 -18.78 -27.70 -28.00
N LYS A 134 -19.48 -28.85 -27.97
CA LYS A 134 -20.04 -29.48 -29.17
C LYS A 134 -21.06 -28.60 -29.90
N LEU A 135 -21.85 -27.84 -29.14
CA LEU A 135 -22.81 -26.89 -29.71
C LEU A 135 -22.16 -25.64 -30.32
N LEU A 136 -20.93 -25.30 -29.91
CA LEU A 136 -20.16 -24.23 -30.50
C LEU A 136 -19.40 -24.72 -31.73
N GLU A 137 -18.81 -25.91 -31.66
CA GLU A 137 -18.15 -26.59 -32.79
C GLU A 137 -19.12 -26.78 -33.97
N ALA A 138 -20.35 -27.24 -33.71
CA ALA A 138 -21.37 -27.36 -34.75
C ALA A 138 -21.90 -26.00 -35.28
N LYS A 139 -21.65 -24.89 -34.59
CA LYS A 139 -21.97 -23.55 -35.09
C LYS A 139 -20.84 -22.97 -35.93
N GLU A 140 -19.61 -23.22 -35.52
CA GLU A 140 -18.40 -22.86 -36.29
C GLU A 140 -18.39 -23.62 -37.63
N GLU A 141 -18.69 -24.93 -37.65
CA GLU A 141 -18.81 -25.69 -38.91
C GLU A 141 -19.89 -25.14 -39.86
N THR A 142 -21.02 -24.67 -39.33
CA THR A 142 -22.07 -24.05 -40.18
C THR A 142 -21.72 -22.64 -40.65
N GLU A 143 -20.92 -21.91 -39.90
CA GLU A 143 -20.43 -20.58 -40.30
C GLU A 143 -19.31 -20.73 -41.36
N GLU A 144 -18.42 -21.72 -41.24
CA GLU A 144 -17.41 -22.05 -42.26
C GLU A 144 -18.04 -22.55 -43.58
N GLU A 145 -19.12 -23.34 -43.54
CA GLU A 145 -19.87 -23.77 -44.74
C GLU A 145 -20.68 -22.64 -45.42
N GLU A 146 -20.98 -21.54 -44.70
CA GLU A 146 -21.59 -20.33 -45.27
C GLU A 146 -20.50 -19.40 -45.85
N GLU A 147 -19.35 -19.25 -45.19
CA GLU A 147 -18.22 -18.47 -45.70
C GLU A 147 -17.57 -19.11 -46.96
N GLU A 148 -17.42 -20.44 -47.03
CA GLU A 148 -16.91 -21.11 -48.24
C GLU A 148 -17.84 -20.95 -49.46
N LYS A 149 -19.16 -20.80 -49.24
CA LYS A 149 -20.12 -20.55 -50.32
C LYS A 149 -20.16 -19.08 -50.76
N GLU A 150 -19.83 -18.15 -49.88
CA GLU A 150 -19.67 -16.74 -50.25
C GLU A 150 -18.35 -16.50 -51.00
N GLU A 151 -17.25 -17.18 -50.64
CA GLU A 151 -15.98 -17.09 -51.36
C GLU A 151 -16.01 -17.78 -52.76
N GLU A 152 -16.75 -18.89 -52.94
CA GLU A 152 -16.95 -19.48 -54.27
C GLU A 152 -17.82 -18.61 -55.19
N ALA A 153 -18.77 -17.86 -54.64
CA ALA A 153 -19.62 -16.96 -55.42
C ALA A 153 -18.91 -15.68 -55.86
N GLU A 154 -17.94 -15.18 -55.08
CA GLU A 154 -17.18 -13.97 -55.42
C GLU A 154 -16.09 -14.23 -56.48
N ASN A 155 -15.62 -15.48 -56.63
CA ASN A 155 -14.60 -15.86 -57.63
C ASN A 155 -15.19 -16.19 -59.02
N GLU A 156 -16.49 -16.51 -59.13
CA GLU A 156 -17.15 -16.74 -60.43
C GLU A 156 -17.58 -15.43 -61.14
N GLU A 157 -17.65 -14.28 -60.45
CA GLU A 157 -18.04 -13.00 -61.06
C GLU A 157 -16.88 -12.19 -61.69
N GLU A 158 -15.60 -12.52 -61.42
CA GLU A 158 -14.45 -11.76 -61.98
C GLU A 158 -13.95 -12.28 -63.35
N TYR A 159 -14.52 -13.36 -63.90
CA TYR A 159 -14.06 -13.98 -65.15
C TYR A 159 -14.88 -13.67 -66.41
N ASP A 160 -15.97 -12.90 -66.34
CA ASP A 160 -16.92 -12.71 -67.47
C ASP A 160 -16.90 -11.29 -68.14
N GLU A 161 -15.89 -10.44 -67.87
CA GLU A 161 -15.79 -9.08 -68.45
C GLU A 161 -14.67 -8.85 -69.49
N GLU A 162 -13.85 -9.85 -69.86
CA GLU A 162 -12.72 -9.65 -70.81
C GLU A 162 -12.90 -10.23 -72.25
N GLU A 163 -14.09 -10.68 -72.69
CA GLU A 163 -14.26 -11.30 -74.04
C GLU A 163 -15.28 -10.58 -74.96
N LEU A 164 -15.28 -9.24 -75.03
CA LEU A 164 -16.15 -8.48 -75.95
C LEU A 164 -15.51 -7.27 -76.68
N GLU A 165 -14.23 -7.35 -77.08
CA GLU A 165 -13.65 -6.45 -78.10
C GLU A 165 -12.79 -7.22 -79.12
N GLU A 166 -13.42 -7.90 -80.09
CA GLU A 166 -12.93 -8.09 -81.48
C GLU A 166 -13.92 -9.01 -82.25
N VAL A 167 -14.90 -8.44 -82.97
CA VAL A 167 -15.38 -8.82 -84.33
C VAL A 167 -16.31 -7.71 -84.85
#